data_AF-A0A6J5J0E1-F1
#
_entry.id   AF-A0A6J5J0E1-F1
#
_cell.length_a   1.000
_cell.length_b   1.000
_cell.length_c   1.000
_cell.angle_alpha   90.00
_cell.angle_beta   90.00
_cell.angle_gamma   90.00
#
_symmetry.space_group_name_H-M   'P 1'
#
loop_
_entity.id
_entity.type
_entity.pdbx_description
1 polymer ?
#
loop_
_entity_poly.entity_id
_entity_poly.type
_entity_poly.pdbx_seq_one_letter_code
_entity_poly.pdbx_strand_id
1 'polypeptide(L)'
;MSRLLPPLAVAPFIALAALFAAAAPAAAFTRPAAATPQISTGCGGATTPIADLRGAGGPSPLAGQTTSIEAVVTAAFGGADGLGGFFVQQADAQRRHRPGVPEGVFVYAPNARAKAGDLVHLTGRVDERYGRTQFTLSGGMTVCARGQTVMPATLTLPVATPAVLAAHEGMRVRLPQTLTVSDTHELGRYGSVVLSNGRLRIPTHVAPPAEAAERAAANARNRIVLDDGSNRRDPATVRYPPPALSAANTLRAGYTVRGVEGVLELRYGVWRLQPIAGAAPVFDTAANPRTDAPARHPAADVRIVSFNVFNYFNGDGTGGGFDAPANRGAKTPAAFARQEAKIVAALRALRADVIGLMEIANNGYGDASAVQRLAMQLGDGWRAVDPGTARLGRDAIAVALLYDSRTVEPAGRAATVALGGRHRPPLAQTFRRIGGTRAFTVAVNHLKSKNCPNATGADRDQSDGQGCWNAARTRAAARVGDWLATSPTGTAADGVLLIGDLNSYAKEDPVRALESRGYANLVARFGGDAAYSYVFRGEAGNLDHALATPALAARVKAVHVWHINADEPVALQPVPDYKTSAQRSSYYAPDAYRSSDHDPVVIDVALNDGRIWAAPGTNRARPHSID
;
A
#
# COMPACT_ATOMS: atom_id res chain seq x y z
N MET A 1 -9.12 7.07 16.50
CA MET A 1 -9.18 7.82 15.23
C MET A 1 -10.43 7.36 14.51
N SER A 2 -11.57 7.93 14.91
CA SER A 2 -12.88 7.59 14.37
C SER A 2 -13.40 8.74 13.53
N ARG A 3 -14.07 8.37 12.45
CA ARG A 3 -14.82 9.19 11.50
C ARG A 3 -13.95 10.01 10.56
N LEU A 4 -13.85 9.51 9.33
CA LEU A 4 -14.24 10.23 8.11
C LEU A 4 -14.27 9.20 6.97
N LEU A 5 -15.45 9.06 6.37
CA LEU A 5 -15.60 8.57 5.01
C LEU A 5 -14.64 9.38 4.12
N PRO A 6 -13.97 8.77 3.12
CA PRO A 6 -13.07 9.53 2.26
C PRO A 6 -13.92 10.51 1.43
N PRO A 7 -13.60 11.81 1.41
CA PRO A 7 -14.05 12.65 0.32
C PRO A 7 -13.28 12.23 -0.93
N LEU A 8 -14.02 11.75 -1.93
CA LEU A 8 -13.55 11.59 -3.29
C LEU A 8 -13.10 12.98 -3.78
N ALA A 9 -11.81 13.14 -4.05
CA ALA A 9 -11.33 14.25 -4.84
C ALA A 9 -11.78 13.99 -6.29
N VAL A 10 -12.91 14.59 -6.67
CA VAL A 10 -13.31 14.78 -8.06
C VAL A 10 -12.28 15.71 -8.68
N ALA A 11 -11.54 15.23 -9.67
CA ALA A 11 -10.76 16.10 -10.53
C ALA A 11 -11.73 17.01 -11.32
N PRO A 12 -11.59 18.35 -11.31
CA PRO A 12 -12.41 19.19 -12.14
C PRO A 12 -11.81 19.20 -13.55
N PHE A 13 -12.44 18.46 -14.47
CA PHE A 13 -12.27 18.76 -15.90
C PHE A 13 -13.00 20.08 -16.18
N ILE A 14 -12.28 21.20 -16.15
CA ILE A 14 -12.74 22.44 -16.78
C ILE A 14 -12.26 22.39 -18.23
N ALA A 15 -13.16 22.06 -19.14
CA ALA A 15 -12.95 22.22 -20.57
C ALA A 15 -13.12 23.71 -20.92
N LEU A 16 -12.06 24.31 -21.45
CA LEU A 16 -12.09 25.62 -22.09
C LEU A 16 -12.74 25.46 -23.47
N ALA A 17 -14.02 25.84 -23.60
CA ALA A 17 -14.68 25.94 -24.89
C ALA A 17 -14.27 27.24 -25.58
N ALA A 18 -13.36 27.17 -26.54
CA ALA A 18 -13.11 28.25 -27.50
C ALA A 18 -13.83 27.91 -28.82
N LEU A 19 -14.70 28.83 -29.26
CA LEU A 19 -15.43 28.78 -30.51
C LEU A 19 -14.47 28.67 -31.71
N PHE A 20 -14.64 27.63 -32.51
CA PHE A 20 -14.43 27.69 -33.96
C PHE A 20 -15.58 26.90 -34.63
N ALA A 21 -16.58 27.64 -35.12
CA ALA A 21 -17.62 27.11 -35.95
C ALA A 21 -17.09 26.97 -37.38
N ALA A 22 -16.70 25.75 -37.76
CA ALA A 22 -16.60 25.34 -39.15
C ALA A 22 -17.70 24.31 -39.39
N ALA A 23 -18.72 24.69 -40.18
CA ALA A 23 -19.84 23.83 -40.52
C ALA A 23 -19.36 22.70 -41.45
N ALA A 24 -19.21 21.50 -40.89
CA ALA A 24 -19.13 20.25 -41.64
C ALA A 24 -20.56 19.65 -41.75
N PRO A 25 -20.92 18.98 -42.86
CA PRO A 25 -22.27 18.49 -43.06
C PRO A 25 -22.59 17.41 -42.02
N ALA A 26 -23.73 17.57 -41.35
CA ALA A 26 -24.25 16.60 -40.40
C ALA A 26 -24.53 15.27 -41.11
N ALA A 27 -23.65 14.29 -40.94
CA ALA A 27 -24.00 12.90 -41.16
C ALA A 27 -25.11 12.55 -40.17
N ALA A 28 -26.33 12.33 -40.68
CA ALA A 28 -27.45 11.88 -39.88
C ALA A 28 -27.11 10.51 -39.28
N PHE A 29 -26.67 10.50 -38.02
CA PHE A 29 -26.69 9.29 -37.21
C PHE A 29 -28.16 8.93 -37.01
N THR A 30 -28.65 7.98 -37.79
CA THR A 30 -29.93 7.33 -37.54
C THR A 30 -29.89 6.79 -36.11
N ARG A 31 -30.71 7.36 -35.21
CA ARG A 31 -30.96 6.76 -33.91
C ARG A 31 -31.47 5.34 -34.18
N PRO A 32 -30.83 4.28 -33.65
CA PRO A 32 -31.41 2.95 -33.75
C PRO A 32 -32.84 3.01 -33.17
N ALA A 33 -33.79 2.36 -33.85
CA ALA A 33 -35.17 2.27 -33.37
C ALA A 33 -35.15 1.81 -31.91
N ALA A 34 -35.90 2.49 -31.05
CA ALA A 34 -36.00 2.12 -29.64
C ALA A 34 -36.49 0.66 -29.56
N ALA A 35 -35.68 -0.22 -28.97
CA ALA A 35 -36.08 -1.61 -28.77
C ALA A 35 -37.37 -1.62 -27.93
N THR A 36 -38.43 -2.25 -28.43
CA THR A 36 -39.67 -2.41 -27.69
C THR A 36 -39.48 -3.47 -26.60
N PRO A 37 -39.74 -3.16 -25.31
CA PRO A 37 -39.58 -4.13 -24.24
C PRO A 37 -40.49 -5.33 -24.49
N GLN A 38 -39.91 -6.52 -24.57
CA GLN A 38 -40.68 -7.76 -24.67
C GLN A 38 -41.08 -8.22 -23.27
N ILE A 39 -42.30 -8.70 -23.10
CA ILE A 39 -42.75 -9.37 -21.88
C ILE A 39 -43.36 -10.69 -22.30
N SER A 40 -42.93 -11.77 -21.68
CA SER A 40 -43.49 -13.11 -21.90
C SER A 40 -43.60 -13.90 -20.60
N THR A 41 -44.49 -14.89 -20.62
CA THR A 41 -44.95 -15.60 -19.41
C THR A 41 -44.07 -16.77 -19.01
N GLY A 42 -43.09 -17.18 -19.83
CA GLY A 42 -42.23 -18.31 -19.54
C GLY A 42 -41.17 -18.54 -20.60
N CYS A 43 -40.44 -19.65 -20.43
CA CYS A 43 -39.30 -19.99 -21.26
C CYS A 43 -39.67 -20.15 -22.74
N GLY A 44 -38.77 -19.76 -23.64
CA GLY A 44 -38.96 -19.77 -25.09
C GLY A 44 -39.89 -18.68 -25.62
N GLY A 45 -40.42 -17.82 -24.74
CA GLY A 45 -41.22 -16.67 -25.12
C GLY A 45 -40.37 -15.53 -25.71
N ALA A 46 -41.03 -14.50 -26.25
CA ALA A 46 -40.33 -13.29 -26.70
C ALA A 46 -39.62 -12.62 -25.52
N THR A 47 -38.30 -12.44 -25.64
CA THR A 47 -37.46 -11.79 -24.63
C THR A 47 -36.59 -10.70 -25.24
N THR A 48 -36.27 -9.69 -24.44
CA THR A 48 -35.30 -8.65 -24.80
C THR A 48 -33.90 -9.19 -24.53
N PRO A 49 -33.02 -9.32 -25.53
CA PRO A 49 -31.64 -9.73 -25.28
C PRO A 49 -30.88 -8.68 -24.48
N ILE A 50 -29.91 -9.12 -23.66
CA ILE A 50 -29.21 -8.23 -22.72
C ILE A 50 -28.56 -7.04 -23.41
N ALA A 51 -28.05 -7.25 -24.63
CA ALA A 51 -27.45 -6.19 -25.41
C ALA A 51 -28.42 -5.02 -25.69
N ASP A 52 -29.74 -5.23 -25.69
CA ASP A 52 -30.76 -4.17 -25.87
C ASP A 52 -31.12 -3.47 -24.55
N LEU A 53 -30.78 -4.07 -23.41
CA LEU A 53 -30.95 -3.41 -22.11
C LEU A 53 -29.97 -2.26 -21.93
N ARG A 54 -28.89 -2.18 -22.70
CA ARG A 54 -27.77 -1.24 -22.47
C ARG A 54 -27.30 -0.61 -23.79
N GLY A 55 -26.92 0.67 -23.73
CA GLY A 55 -26.22 1.34 -24.83
C GLY A 55 -24.70 1.19 -24.75
N ALA A 56 -23.98 1.64 -25.78
CA ALA A 56 -22.50 1.69 -25.79
C ALA A 56 -21.92 2.76 -24.83
N GLY A 57 -22.80 3.53 -24.17
CA GLY A 57 -22.48 4.52 -23.14
C GLY A 57 -23.74 5.23 -22.66
N GLY A 58 -23.76 5.68 -21.40
CA GLY A 58 -24.91 6.37 -20.78
C GLY A 58 -25.97 5.43 -20.20
N PRO A 59 -27.09 5.99 -19.69
CA PRO A 59 -28.19 5.23 -19.12
C PRO A 59 -28.81 4.24 -20.11
N SER A 60 -29.40 3.17 -19.58
CA SER A 60 -30.17 2.21 -20.36
C SER A 60 -31.27 2.89 -21.21
N PRO A 61 -31.46 2.51 -22.49
CA PRO A 61 -32.60 2.96 -23.28
C PRO A 61 -33.95 2.45 -22.75
N LEU A 62 -33.92 1.43 -21.88
CA LEU A 62 -35.08 0.82 -21.25
C LEU A 62 -35.22 1.20 -19.77
N ALA A 63 -34.47 2.20 -19.29
CA ALA A 63 -34.55 2.64 -17.90
C ALA A 63 -35.99 2.95 -17.47
N GLY A 64 -36.42 2.36 -16.36
CA GLY A 64 -37.77 2.47 -15.81
C GLY A 64 -38.80 1.51 -16.42
N GLN A 65 -38.46 0.78 -17.49
CA GLN A 65 -39.37 -0.14 -18.17
C GLN A 65 -39.25 -1.56 -17.63
N THR A 66 -40.35 -2.31 -17.69
CA THR A 66 -40.39 -3.75 -17.37
C THR A 66 -40.22 -4.57 -18.63
N THR A 67 -39.36 -5.58 -18.59
CA THR A 67 -39.14 -6.50 -19.71
C THR A 67 -38.77 -7.90 -19.21
N SER A 68 -38.83 -8.88 -20.10
CA SER A 68 -38.39 -10.25 -19.87
C SER A 68 -37.06 -10.54 -20.57
N ILE A 69 -36.16 -11.25 -19.89
CA ILE A 69 -34.89 -11.71 -20.43
C ILE A 69 -34.70 -13.22 -20.21
N GLU A 70 -34.01 -13.87 -21.15
CA GLU A 70 -33.45 -15.21 -20.97
C GLU A 70 -31.93 -15.15 -21.00
N ALA A 71 -31.29 -15.64 -19.93
CA ALA A 71 -29.85 -15.58 -19.78
C ALA A 71 -29.32 -16.64 -18.82
N VAL A 72 -28.03 -16.96 -18.93
CA VAL A 72 -27.37 -17.95 -18.08
C VAL A 72 -26.87 -17.27 -16.82
N VAL A 73 -27.21 -17.81 -15.65
CA VAL A 73 -26.65 -17.36 -14.36
C VAL A 73 -25.16 -17.68 -14.33
N THR A 74 -24.32 -16.66 -14.20
CA THR A 74 -22.85 -16.80 -14.15
C THR A 74 -22.30 -16.82 -12.73
N ALA A 75 -22.93 -16.10 -11.81
CA ALA A 75 -22.54 -16.02 -10.41
C ALA A 75 -23.73 -15.64 -9.53
N ALA A 76 -23.86 -16.25 -8.35
CA ALA A 76 -24.93 -15.94 -7.41
C ALA A 76 -24.35 -15.45 -6.07
N PHE A 77 -24.85 -14.32 -5.59
CA PHE A 77 -24.40 -13.64 -4.38
C PHE A 77 -25.62 -13.30 -3.50
N GLY A 78 -26.50 -14.28 -3.30
CA GLY A 78 -27.61 -14.19 -2.36
C GLY A 78 -27.16 -14.28 -0.89
N GLY A 79 -28.12 -14.23 0.03
CA GLY A 79 -27.87 -14.31 1.47
C GLY A 79 -27.62 -12.94 2.13
N ALA A 80 -27.61 -12.91 3.46
CA ALA A 80 -27.59 -11.68 4.25
C ALA A 80 -26.33 -10.83 4.05
N ASP A 81 -25.19 -11.48 3.84
CA ASP A 81 -23.90 -10.82 3.61
C ASP A 81 -23.52 -10.72 2.12
N GLY A 82 -24.35 -11.26 1.21
CA GLY A 82 -24.11 -11.27 -0.23
C GLY A 82 -24.35 -9.92 -0.90
N LEU A 83 -24.31 -9.90 -2.23
CA LEU A 83 -24.59 -8.71 -3.04
C LEU A 83 -26.10 -8.44 -3.23
N GLY A 84 -26.96 -9.33 -2.73
CA GLY A 84 -28.42 -9.21 -2.80
C GLY A 84 -29.01 -9.65 -4.14
N GLY A 85 -28.29 -10.48 -4.89
CA GLY A 85 -28.68 -10.86 -6.24
C GLY A 85 -27.69 -11.80 -6.92
N PHE A 86 -27.74 -11.83 -8.25
CA PHE A 86 -26.90 -12.71 -9.08
C PHE A 86 -26.60 -12.04 -10.42
N PHE A 87 -25.58 -12.51 -11.11
CA PHE A 87 -25.24 -12.05 -12.46
C PHE A 87 -25.76 -13.06 -13.48
N VAL A 88 -26.24 -12.52 -14.60
CA VAL A 88 -26.59 -13.30 -15.79
C VAL A 88 -25.85 -12.77 -17.00
N GLN A 89 -25.56 -13.66 -17.94
CA GLN A 89 -24.94 -13.35 -19.23
C GLN A 89 -25.74 -14.00 -20.35
N GLN A 90 -25.86 -13.31 -21.48
CA GLN A 90 -26.52 -13.85 -22.67
C GLN A 90 -25.84 -15.15 -23.07
N ALA A 91 -26.64 -16.18 -23.38
CA ALA A 91 -26.10 -17.46 -23.87
C ALA A 91 -25.28 -17.23 -25.14
N ASP A 92 -24.15 -17.94 -25.29
CA ASP A 92 -23.18 -17.69 -26.36
C ASP A 92 -23.81 -17.74 -27.77
N ALA A 93 -24.73 -18.69 -28.01
CA ALA A 93 -25.44 -18.83 -29.28
C ALA A 93 -26.40 -17.67 -29.61
N GLN A 94 -26.77 -16.85 -28.61
CA GLN A 94 -27.71 -15.73 -28.73
C GLN A 94 -27.02 -14.37 -28.58
N ARG A 95 -25.70 -14.35 -28.42
CA ARG A 95 -24.94 -13.12 -28.27
C ARG A 95 -24.98 -12.28 -29.56
N ARG A 96 -25.13 -10.98 -29.38
CA ARG A 96 -25.16 -10.01 -30.49
C ARG A 96 -23.80 -9.41 -30.81
N HIS A 97 -22.82 -9.50 -29.90
CA HIS A 97 -21.45 -9.02 -30.12
C HIS A 97 -21.36 -7.55 -30.57
N ARG A 98 -22.26 -6.69 -30.06
CA ARG A 98 -22.23 -5.26 -30.39
C ARG A 98 -20.99 -4.60 -29.77
N PRO A 99 -20.17 -3.86 -30.55
CA PRO A 99 -19.00 -3.17 -30.03
C PRO A 99 -19.35 -2.23 -28.87
N GLY A 100 -18.64 -2.35 -27.75
CA GLY A 100 -18.83 -1.49 -26.57
C GLY A 100 -20.09 -1.76 -25.74
N VAL A 101 -20.92 -2.74 -26.11
CA VAL A 101 -22.16 -3.07 -25.40
C VAL A 101 -21.97 -4.37 -24.61
N PRO A 102 -21.99 -4.35 -23.27
CA PRO A 102 -21.90 -5.56 -22.47
C PRO A 102 -23.15 -6.43 -22.61
N GLU A 103 -22.94 -7.74 -22.58
CA GLU A 103 -24.02 -8.75 -22.67
C GLU A 103 -24.20 -9.51 -21.34
N GLY A 104 -23.79 -8.89 -20.24
CA GLY A 104 -24.07 -9.33 -18.88
C GLY A 104 -24.74 -8.23 -18.06
N VAL A 105 -25.51 -8.62 -17.04
CA VAL A 105 -26.21 -7.70 -16.15
C VAL A 105 -26.33 -8.27 -14.74
N PHE A 106 -26.27 -7.39 -13.74
CA PHE A 106 -26.58 -7.75 -12.36
C PHE A 106 -28.10 -7.74 -12.16
N VAL A 107 -28.64 -8.85 -11.68
CA VAL A 107 -30.03 -9.03 -11.30
C VAL A 107 -30.15 -8.84 -9.79
N TYR A 108 -30.82 -7.76 -9.37
CA TYR A 108 -31.16 -7.55 -7.96
C TYR A 108 -32.41 -8.34 -7.60
N ALA A 109 -32.24 -9.33 -6.73
CA ALA A 109 -33.27 -10.28 -6.35
C ALA A 109 -32.93 -10.89 -4.97
N PRO A 110 -33.07 -10.12 -3.87
CA PRO A 110 -32.57 -10.52 -2.54
C PRO A 110 -33.23 -11.79 -2.00
N ASN A 111 -34.44 -12.11 -2.46
CA ASN A 111 -35.22 -13.27 -2.03
C ASN A 111 -35.14 -14.46 -3.00
N ALA A 112 -34.53 -14.27 -4.19
CA ALA A 112 -34.41 -15.33 -5.18
C ALA A 112 -33.17 -16.20 -4.90
N ARG A 113 -33.29 -17.50 -5.21
CA ARG A 113 -32.17 -18.44 -5.16
C ARG A 113 -31.78 -18.83 -6.57
N ALA A 114 -30.71 -18.25 -7.07
CA ALA A 114 -30.12 -18.59 -8.37
C ALA A 114 -28.94 -19.54 -8.21
N LYS A 115 -28.70 -20.38 -9.22
CA LYS A 115 -27.57 -21.29 -9.29
C LYS A 115 -26.81 -21.05 -10.58
N ALA A 116 -25.48 -20.95 -10.48
CA ALA A 116 -24.63 -20.82 -11.67
C ALA A 116 -24.84 -21.98 -12.64
N GLY A 117 -24.94 -21.68 -13.92
CA GLY A 117 -25.22 -22.62 -15.00
C GLY A 117 -26.71 -22.90 -15.27
N ASP A 118 -27.63 -22.29 -14.52
CA ASP A 118 -29.04 -22.30 -14.90
C ASP A 118 -29.30 -21.23 -15.99
N LEU A 119 -29.96 -21.63 -17.08
CA LEU A 119 -30.60 -20.70 -18.01
C LEU A 119 -31.94 -20.30 -17.42
N VAL A 120 -32.14 -19.01 -17.20
CA VAL A 120 -33.32 -18.49 -16.49
C VAL A 120 -34.10 -17.50 -17.34
N HIS A 121 -35.42 -17.62 -17.27
CA HIS A 121 -36.36 -16.59 -17.71
C HIS A 121 -36.71 -15.69 -16.53
N LEU A 122 -36.55 -14.38 -16.72
CA LEU A 122 -36.74 -13.36 -15.69
C LEU A 122 -37.63 -12.26 -16.25
N THR A 123 -38.61 -11.81 -15.47
CA THR A 123 -39.34 -10.56 -15.74
C THR A 123 -39.04 -9.55 -14.64
N GLY A 124 -38.63 -8.35 -15.05
CA GLY A 124 -38.12 -7.35 -14.13
C GLY A 124 -38.02 -5.97 -14.76
N ARG A 125 -37.74 -4.99 -13.91
CA ARG A 125 -37.56 -3.60 -14.27
C ARG A 125 -36.08 -3.30 -14.53
N VAL A 126 -35.79 -2.56 -15.58
CA VAL A 126 -34.44 -2.06 -15.84
C VAL A 126 -34.25 -0.73 -15.10
N ASP A 127 -33.26 -0.67 -14.21
CA ASP A 127 -32.97 0.49 -13.37
C ASP A 127 -31.52 0.96 -13.55
N GLU A 128 -31.25 2.21 -13.19
CA GLU A 128 -29.91 2.75 -13.05
C GLU A 128 -29.60 2.96 -11.57
N ARG A 129 -28.61 2.23 -11.03
CA ARG A 129 -28.29 2.29 -9.60
C ARG A 129 -26.79 2.18 -9.38
N TYR A 130 -26.24 3.05 -8.52
CA TYR A 130 -24.80 3.12 -8.23
C TYR A 130 -23.90 3.30 -9.47
N GLY A 131 -24.41 3.99 -10.50
CA GLY A 131 -23.66 4.29 -11.72
C GLY A 131 -23.62 3.14 -12.74
N ARG A 132 -24.54 2.17 -12.64
CA ARG A 132 -24.66 1.04 -13.57
C ARG A 132 -26.11 0.68 -13.84
N THR A 133 -26.34 0.01 -14.98
CA THR A 133 -27.61 -0.64 -15.28
C THR A 133 -27.77 -1.89 -14.42
N GLN A 134 -28.94 -2.04 -13.81
CA GLN A 134 -29.33 -3.16 -12.98
C GLN A 134 -30.70 -3.69 -13.42
N PHE A 135 -30.92 -5.00 -13.33
CA PHE A 135 -32.22 -5.60 -13.57
C PHE A 135 -32.89 -5.98 -12.23
N THR A 136 -33.95 -5.28 -11.86
CA THR A 136 -34.67 -5.52 -10.60
C THR A 136 -35.80 -6.53 -10.85
N LEU A 137 -35.68 -7.72 -10.27
CA LEU A 137 -36.68 -8.79 -10.45
C LEU A 137 -38.04 -8.36 -9.87
N SER A 138 -39.11 -8.40 -10.68
CA SER A 138 -40.47 -8.01 -10.28
C SER A 138 -41.44 -9.19 -10.13
N GLY A 139 -41.06 -10.37 -10.62
CA GLY A 139 -41.85 -11.61 -10.52
C GLY A 139 -41.01 -12.83 -10.13
N GLY A 140 -41.48 -14.02 -10.49
CA GLY A 140 -40.73 -15.26 -10.31
C GLY A 140 -39.56 -15.41 -11.29
N MET A 141 -38.60 -16.25 -10.92
CA MET A 141 -37.56 -16.75 -11.80
C MET A 141 -37.92 -18.17 -12.25
N THR A 142 -37.93 -18.43 -13.55
CA THR A 142 -38.16 -19.77 -14.10
C THR A 142 -36.84 -20.33 -14.64
N VAL A 143 -36.49 -21.56 -14.26
CA VAL A 143 -35.30 -22.24 -14.81
C VAL A 143 -35.70 -22.99 -16.08
N CYS A 144 -35.17 -22.56 -17.22
CA CYS A 144 -35.45 -23.11 -18.55
C CYS A 144 -34.56 -24.31 -18.86
N ALA A 145 -33.30 -24.26 -18.44
CA ALA A 145 -32.34 -25.36 -18.58
C ALA A 145 -31.28 -25.30 -17.47
N ARG A 146 -30.59 -26.40 -17.23
CA ARG A 146 -29.49 -26.51 -16.25
C ARG A 146 -28.19 -26.92 -16.93
N GLY A 147 -27.07 -26.73 -16.23
CA GLY A 147 -25.75 -27.16 -16.71
C GLY A 147 -25.25 -26.38 -17.93
N GLN A 148 -25.79 -25.19 -18.16
CA GLN A 148 -25.38 -24.31 -19.24
C GLN A 148 -24.06 -23.62 -18.90
N THR A 149 -23.29 -23.31 -19.93
CA THR A 149 -22.02 -22.60 -19.79
C THR A 149 -22.01 -21.37 -20.70
N VAL A 150 -21.28 -20.34 -20.28
CA VAL A 150 -20.93 -19.21 -21.13
C VAL A 150 -19.41 -19.12 -21.22
N MET A 151 -18.90 -18.77 -22.38
CA MET A 151 -17.47 -18.58 -22.60
C MET A 151 -17.00 -17.29 -21.90
N PRO A 152 -15.98 -17.36 -21.03
CA PRO A 152 -15.39 -16.15 -20.44
C PRO A 152 -14.73 -15.29 -21.51
N ALA A 153 -14.98 -13.98 -21.46
CA ALA A 153 -14.21 -13.03 -22.26
C ALA A 153 -12.76 -12.95 -21.73
N THR A 154 -11.79 -12.89 -22.62
CA THR A 154 -10.39 -12.76 -22.24
C THR A 154 -10.02 -11.30 -22.11
N LEU A 155 -9.54 -10.90 -20.93
CA LEU A 155 -8.98 -9.56 -20.67
C LEU A 155 -7.51 -9.68 -20.29
N THR A 156 -6.75 -8.64 -20.64
CA THR A 156 -5.34 -8.51 -20.23
C THR A 156 -5.10 -7.14 -19.61
N LEU A 157 -4.19 -7.09 -18.64
CA LEU A 157 -3.67 -5.86 -18.06
C LEU A 157 -2.28 -5.55 -18.64
N PRO A 158 -1.98 -4.27 -18.92
CA PRO A 158 -2.89 -3.13 -18.89
C PRO A 158 -3.97 -3.20 -19.98
N VAL A 159 -5.16 -2.68 -19.70
CA VAL A 159 -6.18 -2.49 -20.74
C VAL A 159 -5.76 -1.35 -21.67
N ALA A 160 -6.11 -1.43 -22.95
CA ALA A 160 -5.81 -0.37 -23.92
C ALA A 160 -6.47 0.97 -23.54
N THR A 161 -7.74 0.91 -23.13
CA THR A 161 -8.51 2.07 -22.64
C THR A 161 -9.45 1.63 -21.52
N PRO A 162 -9.88 2.55 -20.63
CA PRO A 162 -10.88 2.23 -19.59
C PRO A 162 -12.20 1.69 -20.15
N ALA A 163 -12.55 2.03 -21.41
CA ALA A 163 -13.76 1.55 -22.08
C ALA A 163 -13.77 0.03 -22.29
N VAL A 164 -12.60 -0.63 -22.33
CA VAL A 164 -12.51 -2.09 -22.42
C VAL A 164 -13.22 -2.77 -21.24
N LEU A 165 -13.08 -2.22 -20.02
CA LEU A 165 -13.75 -2.78 -18.84
C LEU A 165 -15.26 -2.55 -18.89
N ALA A 166 -15.69 -1.35 -19.31
CA ALA A 166 -17.11 -1.04 -19.46
C ALA A 166 -17.82 -1.94 -20.49
N ALA A 167 -17.14 -2.27 -21.59
CA ALA A 167 -17.67 -3.17 -22.62
C ALA A 167 -17.88 -4.62 -22.14
N HIS A 168 -17.36 -4.98 -20.96
CA HIS A 168 -17.45 -6.32 -20.39
C HIS A 168 -18.14 -6.33 -19.01
N GLU A 169 -18.78 -5.23 -18.60
CA GLU A 169 -19.47 -5.16 -17.31
C GLU A 169 -20.59 -6.21 -17.22
N GLY A 170 -20.67 -6.91 -16.09
CA GLY A 170 -21.62 -7.98 -15.80
C GLY A 170 -21.27 -9.31 -16.46
N MET A 171 -20.24 -9.37 -17.31
CA MET A 171 -19.83 -10.58 -18.00
C MET A 171 -18.79 -11.37 -17.20
N ARG A 172 -18.75 -12.68 -17.43
CA ARG A 172 -17.67 -13.55 -16.97
C ARG A 172 -16.40 -13.24 -17.77
N VAL A 173 -15.31 -12.96 -17.07
CA VAL A 173 -14.01 -12.63 -17.67
C VAL A 173 -12.90 -13.47 -17.05
N ARG A 174 -11.88 -13.76 -17.85
CA ARG A 174 -10.64 -14.43 -17.43
C ARG A 174 -9.42 -13.58 -17.77
N LEU A 175 -8.44 -13.58 -16.89
CA LEU A 175 -7.14 -12.97 -17.12
C LEU A 175 -6.09 -14.10 -17.15
N PRO A 176 -5.64 -14.53 -18.35
CA PRO A 176 -4.73 -15.66 -18.48
C PRO A 176 -3.30 -15.34 -18.02
N GLN A 177 -2.98 -14.05 -17.86
CA GLN A 177 -1.69 -13.61 -17.35
C GLN A 177 -1.51 -14.01 -15.89
N THR A 178 -0.28 -14.37 -15.52
CA THR A 178 0.13 -14.31 -14.12
C THR A 178 0.12 -12.85 -13.69
N LEU A 179 -0.71 -12.50 -12.70
CA LEU A 179 -0.78 -11.16 -12.14
C LEU A 179 0.01 -11.07 -10.83
N THR A 180 0.21 -9.85 -10.36
CA THR A 180 0.85 -9.53 -9.08
C THR A 180 -0.17 -8.91 -8.15
N VAL A 181 -0.16 -9.30 -6.88
CA VAL A 181 -0.88 -8.59 -5.83
C VAL A 181 -0.19 -7.25 -5.61
N SER A 182 -0.85 -6.14 -5.94
CA SER A 182 -0.29 -4.80 -5.76
C SER A 182 -0.72 -4.17 -4.43
N ASP A 183 -1.97 -4.41 -3.99
CA ASP A 183 -2.52 -3.79 -2.78
C ASP A 183 -3.34 -4.77 -1.94
N THR A 184 -3.12 -4.73 -0.62
CA THR A 184 -3.77 -5.54 0.40
C THR A 184 -4.42 -4.68 1.50
N HIS A 185 -4.52 -3.36 1.31
CA HIS A 185 -5.05 -2.42 2.30
C HIS A 185 -6.47 -2.78 2.76
N GLU A 186 -7.34 -3.14 1.81
CA GLU A 186 -8.74 -3.48 2.08
C GLU A 186 -8.95 -4.96 2.41
N LEU A 187 -7.91 -5.81 2.35
CA LEU A 187 -8.04 -7.26 2.50
C LEU A 187 -8.71 -7.65 3.81
N GLY A 188 -8.23 -7.09 4.93
CA GLY A 188 -8.79 -7.39 6.24
C GLY A 188 -10.22 -6.88 6.43
N ARG A 189 -10.59 -5.80 5.73
CA ARG A 189 -11.81 -5.02 5.99
C ARG A 189 -12.95 -5.40 5.06
N TYR A 190 -12.66 -5.72 3.80
CA TYR A 190 -13.64 -6.06 2.77
C TYR A 190 -13.22 -7.29 1.95
N GLY A 191 -12.24 -8.07 2.39
CA GLY A 191 -11.84 -9.31 1.71
C GLY A 191 -11.26 -9.12 0.30
N SER A 192 -10.91 -7.89 -0.10
CA SER A 192 -10.51 -7.57 -1.47
C SER A 192 -9.04 -7.16 -1.58
N VAL A 193 -8.46 -7.45 -2.74
CA VAL A 193 -7.08 -7.10 -3.10
C VAL A 193 -7.02 -6.44 -4.47
N VAL A 194 -5.99 -5.64 -4.72
CA VAL A 194 -5.73 -5.14 -6.08
C VAL A 194 -4.68 -6.01 -6.75
N LEU A 195 -4.97 -6.36 -8.01
CA LEU A 195 -4.08 -7.09 -8.90
C LEU A 195 -3.62 -6.19 -10.05
N SER A 196 -2.39 -6.41 -10.52
CA SER A 196 -1.80 -5.73 -11.68
C SER A 196 -0.93 -6.67 -12.49
N ASN A 197 -0.63 -6.33 -13.75
CA ASN A 197 0.44 -7.02 -14.48
C ASN A 197 1.80 -6.47 -14.04
N GLY A 198 2.52 -7.22 -13.21
CA GLY A 198 3.74 -6.77 -12.53
C GLY A 198 3.46 -5.80 -11.38
N ARG A 199 4.49 -5.47 -10.58
CA ARG A 199 4.38 -4.51 -9.48
C ARG A 199 4.30 -3.09 -10.01
N LEU A 200 3.29 -2.34 -9.58
CA LEU A 200 3.16 -0.92 -9.92
C LEU A 200 4.14 -0.07 -9.11
N ARG A 201 4.64 1.00 -9.73
CA ARG A 201 5.58 1.94 -9.12
C ARG A 201 4.94 3.30 -8.98
N ILE A 202 5.26 3.98 -7.89
CA ILE A 202 4.86 5.38 -7.73
C ILE A 202 5.47 6.19 -8.89
N PRO A 203 4.70 7.01 -9.59
CA PRO A 203 5.19 7.78 -10.75
C PRO A 203 6.46 8.59 -10.46
N THR A 204 6.46 9.38 -9.39
CA THR A 204 7.59 10.24 -8.98
C THR A 204 8.75 9.49 -8.31
N HIS A 205 8.65 8.16 -8.21
CA HIS A 205 9.77 7.32 -7.79
C HIS A 205 10.66 6.92 -8.98
N VAL A 206 10.05 6.69 -10.15
CA VAL A 206 10.75 6.21 -11.35
C VAL A 206 10.90 7.27 -12.44
N ALA A 207 10.28 8.44 -12.27
CA ALA A 207 10.34 9.54 -13.22
C ALA A 207 10.22 10.92 -12.58
N PRO A 208 10.70 11.98 -13.27
CA PRO A 208 10.52 13.34 -12.80
C PRO A 208 9.02 13.73 -12.76
N PRO A 209 8.65 14.75 -11.94
CA PRO A 209 7.26 15.21 -11.80
C PRO A 209 6.55 15.53 -13.13
N ALA A 210 7.28 16.01 -14.14
CA ALA A 210 6.74 16.31 -15.46
C ALA A 210 6.12 15.10 -16.19
N GLU A 211 6.58 13.88 -15.88
CA GLU A 211 6.08 12.63 -16.47
C GLU A 211 5.09 11.88 -15.55
N ALA A 212 4.82 12.41 -14.35
CA ALA A 212 4.08 11.68 -13.32
C ALA A 212 2.63 11.35 -13.75
N ALA A 213 1.98 12.28 -14.45
CA ALA A 213 0.59 12.12 -14.90
C ALA A 213 0.43 10.98 -15.93
N GLU A 214 1.35 10.86 -16.88
CA GLU A 214 1.34 9.78 -17.89
C GLU A 214 1.49 8.40 -17.22
N ARG A 215 2.43 8.30 -16.29
CA ARG A 215 2.68 7.05 -15.55
C ARG A 215 1.53 6.68 -14.62
N ALA A 216 0.91 7.66 -13.96
CA ALA A 216 -0.31 7.44 -13.18
C ALA A 216 -1.45 6.89 -14.07
N ALA A 217 -1.61 7.44 -15.28
CA ALA A 217 -2.61 6.95 -16.23
C ALA A 217 -2.29 5.52 -16.71
N ALA A 218 -1.01 5.18 -16.90
CA ALA A 218 -0.59 3.81 -17.23
C ALA A 218 -0.88 2.82 -16.09
N ASN A 219 -0.56 3.18 -14.85
CA ASN A 219 -0.87 2.36 -13.66
C ASN A 219 -2.38 2.15 -13.49
N ALA A 220 -3.18 3.19 -13.73
CA ALA A 220 -4.64 3.10 -13.66
C ALA A 220 -5.25 2.10 -14.67
N ARG A 221 -4.63 1.96 -15.86
CA ARG A 221 -5.01 0.93 -16.84
C ARG A 221 -4.50 -0.46 -16.50
N ASN A 222 -3.52 -0.56 -15.61
CA ASN A 222 -2.85 -1.81 -15.22
C ASN A 222 -3.33 -2.38 -13.87
N ARG A 223 -4.59 -2.13 -13.48
CA ARG A 223 -5.08 -2.64 -12.20
C ARG A 223 -6.54 -3.04 -12.22
N ILE A 224 -6.86 -4.06 -11.42
CA ILE A 224 -8.22 -4.53 -11.17
C ILE A 224 -8.36 -5.03 -9.73
N VAL A 225 -9.52 -4.86 -9.11
CA VAL A 225 -9.78 -5.43 -7.78
C VAL A 225 -10.25 -6.87 -7.91
N LEU A 226 -9.71 -7.79 -7.13
CA LEU A 226 -10.31 -9.09 -6.86
C LEU A 226 -11.10 -9.00 -5.55
N ASP A 227 -12.40 -9.29 -5.61
CA ASP A 227 -13.31 -9.18 -4.47
C ASP A 227 -13.57 -10.52 -3.76
N ASP A 228 -14.25 -10.46 -2.60
CA ASP A 228 -14.71 -11.64 -1.88
C ASP A 228 -16.16 -12.06 -2.18
N GLY A 229 -16.94 -11.21 -2.86
CA GLY A 229 -18.35 -11.46 -3.18
C GLY A 229 -19.34 -11.04 -2.09
N SER A 230 -18.92 -10.20 -1.14
CA SER A 230 -19.71 -9.79 0.02
C SER A 230 -19.82 -8.27 0.16
N ASN A 231 -20.95 -7.80 0.70
CA ASN A 231 -21.07 -6.41 1.18
C ASN A 231 -20.63 -6.27 2.66
N ARG A 232 -20.19 -7.36 3.30
CA ARG A 232 -19.86 -7.38 4.72
C ARG A 232 -18.54 -6.67 4.96
N ARG A 233 -18.61 -5.62 5.77
CA ARG A 233 -17.42 -5.05 6.38
C ARG A 233 -16.96 -5.93 7.55
N ASP A 234 -15.65 -6.13 7.65
CA ASP A 234 -14.98 -6.90 8.71
C ASP A 234 -15.50 -8.35 8.75
N PRO A 235 -15.34 -9.10 7.65
CA PRO A 235 -15.81 -10.48 7.58
C PRO A 235 -15.11 -11.33 8.66
N ALA A 236 -15.83 -12.29 9.25
CA ALA A 236 -15.28 -13.14 10.29
C ALA A 236 -14.10 -13.99 9.78
N THR A 237 -14.14 -14.36 8.51
CA THR A 237 -13.05 -15.05 7.79
C THR A 237 -12.68 -14.24 6.55
N VAL A 238 -11.40 -13.89 6.42
CA VAL A 238 -10.85 -13.26 5.22
C VAL A 238 -10.33 -14.38 4.30
N ARG A 239 -10.99 -14.57 3.16
CA ARG A 239 -10.79 -15.75 2.29
C ARG A 239 -9.46 -15.81 1.53
N TYR A 240 -8.73 -14.69 1.45
CA TYR A 240 -7.46 -14.61 0.72
C TYR A 240 -6.28 -14.39 1.68
N PRO A 241 -5.16 -15.13 1.51
CA PRO A 241 -5.06 -16.27 0.62
C PRO A 241 -5.91 -17.44 1.17
N PRO A 242 -6.40 -18.36 0.32
CA PRO A 242 -7.09 -19.55 0.82
C PRO A 242 -6.18 -20.38 1.76
N PRO A 243 -6.74 -21.08 2.76
CA PRO A 243 -8.16 -21.10 3.13
C PRO A 243 -8.61 -19.85 3.90
N ALA A 244 -7.70 -19.19 4.62
CA ALA A 244 -7.97 -17.94 5.35
C ALA A 244 -6.67 -17.19 5.68
N LEU A 245 -6.75 -15.85 5.76
CA LEU A 245 -5.67 -15.00 6.24
C LEU A 245 -5.29 -15.36 7.69
N SER A 246 -3.99 -15.38 7.98
CA SER A 246 -3.46 -15.40 9.35
C SER A 246 -2.05 -14.81 9.37
N ALA A 247 -1.45 -14.67 10.56
CA ALA A 247 -0.04 -14.28 10.67
C ALA A 247 0.89 -15.29 10.00
N ALA A 248 0.54 -16.59 10.03
CA ALA A 248 1.29 -17.66 9.38
C ALA A 248 0.93 -17.84 7.89
N ASN A 249 -0.29 -17.50 7.49
CA ASN A 249 -0.79 -17.55 6.11
C ASN A 249 -1.12 -16.14 5.60
N THR A 250 -0.09 -15.33 5.37
CA THR A 250 -0.23 -13.94 4.88
C THR A 250 -0.44 -13.89 3.36
N LEU A 251 -0.97 -12.76 2.88
CA LEU A 251 -1.01 -12.41 1.45
C LEU A 251 -0.21 -11.12 1.26
N ARG A 252 1.01 -11.22 0.72
CA ARG A 252 1.88 -10.05 0.57
C ARG A 252 1.68 -9.38 -0.78
N ALA A 253 1.79 -8.06 -0.83
CA ALA A 253 2.04 -7.39 -2.09
C ALA A 253 3.33 -7.97 -2.72
N GLY A 254 3.32 -8.21 -4.03
CA GLY A 254 4.39 -8.92 -4.73
C GLY A 254 4.20 -10.43 -4.86
N TYR A 255 3.26 -11.05 -4.13
CA TYR A 255 2.82 -12.41 -4.48
C TYR A 255 2.26 -12.41 -5.91
N THR A 256 2.44 -13.52 -6.61
CA THR A 256 1.81 -13.70 -7.92
C THR A 256 0.53 -14.50 -7.80
N VAL A 257 -0.36 -14.34 -8.78
CA VAL A 257 -1.65 -15.03 -8.82
C VAL A 257 -1.97 -15.48 -10.24
N ARG A 258 -2.45 -16.73 -10.35
CA ARG A 258 -2.87 -17.35 -11.61
C ARG A 258 -4.30 -17.86 -11.52
N GLY A 259 -4.92 -18.12 -12.67
CA GLY A 259 -6.31 -18.60 -12.73
C GLY A 259 -7.31 -17.53 -12.28
N VAL A 260 -7.02 -16.26 -12.56
CA VAL A 260 -7.91 -15.15 -12.19
C VAL A 260 -9.10 -15.12 -13.14
N GLU A 261 -10.26 -15.47 -12.59
CA GLU A 261 -11.52 -15.51 -13.31
C GLU A 261 -12.66 -15.06 -12.39
N GLY A 262 -13.62 -14.33 -12.94
CA GLY A 262 -14.76 -13.82 -12.18
C GLY A 262 -15.76 -13.08 -13.05
N VAL A 263 -16.77 -12.49 -12.43
CA VAL A 263 -17.68 -11.56 -13.12
C VAL A 263 -17.17 -10.14 -12.94
N LEU A 264 -16.95 -9.42 -14.04
CA LEU A 264 -16.51 -8.03 -14.00
C LEU A 264 -17.66 -7.12 -13.60
N GLU A 265 -17.45 -6.23 -12.64
CA GLU A 265 -18.47 -5.29 -12.17
C GLU A 265 -17.84 -3.94 -11.82
N LEU A 266 -18.59 -2.85 -12.06
CA LEU A 266 -18.33 -1.56 -11.44
C LEU A 266 -19.09 -1.43 -10.12
N ARG A 267 -18.36 -1.26 -9.02
CA ARG A 267 -18.96 -1.05 -7.69
C ARG A 267 -18.10 -0.09 -6.87
N TYR A 268 -18.75 0.87 -6.20
CA TYR A 268 -18.08 1.95 -5.46
C TYR A 268 -17.08 2.75 -6.32
N GLY A 269 -17.33 2.88 -7.62
CA GLY A 269 -16.48 3.62 -8.56
C GLY A 269 -15.20 2.89 -8.97
N VAL A 270 -15.06 1.60 -8.65
CA VAL A 270 -13.87 0.81 -8.99
C VAL A 270 -14.28 -0.46 -9.73
N TRP A 271 -13.47 -0.88 -10.71
CA TRP A 271 -13.64 -2.13 -11.46
C TRP A 271 -13.14 -3.33 -10.66
N ARG A 272 -13.98 -4.35 -10.55
CA ARG A 272 -13.78 -5.48 -9.64
C ARG A 272 -14.19 -6.79 -10.31
N LEU A 273 -13.50 -7.85 -9.95
CA LEU A 273 -13.86 -9.22 -10.28
C LEU A 273 -14.54 -9.85 -9.08
N GLN A 274 -15.81 -10.19 -9.27
CA GLN A 274 -16.57 -10.96 -8.32
C GLN A 274 -16.22 -12.44 -8.46
N PRO A 275 -15.87 -13.14 -7.37
CA PRO A 275 -15.40 -14.51 -7.43
C PRO A 275 -16.53 -15.45 -7.83
N ILE A 276 -16.22 -16.42 -8.69
CA ILE A 276 -17.17 -17.45 -9.13
C ILE A 276 -16.86 -18.79 -8.45
N ALA A 277 -17.90 -19.61 -8.25
CA ALA A 277 -17.72 -20.95 -7.69
C ALA A 277 -16.88 -21.82 -8.64
N GLY A 278 -15.95 -22.60 -8.09
CA GLY A 278 -15.13 -23.54 -8.86
C GLY A 278 -13.91 -22.94 -9.57
N ALA A 279 -13.68 -21.62 -9.52
CA ALA A 279 -12.49 -20.98 -10.10
C ALA A 279 -11.76 -20.10 -9.05
N ALA A 280 -11.22 -20.75 -8.02
CA ALA A 280 -10.42 -20.03 -7.03
C ALA A 280 -9.04 -19.67 -7.61
N PRO A 281 -8.60 -18.41 -7.47
CA PRO A 281 -7.26 -18.03 -7.89
C PRO A 281 -6.20 -18.70 -7.03
N VAL A 282 -5.06 -19.03 -7.64
CA VAL A 282 -3.92 -19.66 -6.96
C VAL A 282 -2.85 -18.61 -6.74
N PHE A 283 -2.57 -18.30 -5.48
CA PHE A 283 -1.50 -17.41 -5.07
C PHE A 283 -0.19 -18.17 -4.91
N ASP A 284 0.90 -17.63 -5.46
CA ASP A 284 2.25 -18.14 -5.31
C ASP A 284 3.09 -17.16 -4.49
N THR A 285 3.64 -17.68 -3.39
CA THR A 285 4.41 -16.94 -2.40
C THR A 285 5.89 -16.80 -2.79
N ALA A 286 6.39 -17.62 -3.73
CA ALA A 286 7.79 -17.68 -4.11
C ALA A 286 8.30 -16.38 -4.77
N ALA A 287 7.40 -15.57 -5.32
CA ALA A 287 7.75 -14.29 -5.95
C ALA A 287 8.13 -13.19 -4.93
N ASN A 288 7.67 -13.29 -3.68
CA ASN A 288 8.05 -12.37 -2.61
C ASN A 288 7.96 -13.07 -1.24
N PRO A 289 8.83 -14.05 -0.94
CA PRO A 289 8.77 -14.78 0.32
C PRO A 289 9.19 -13.89 1.49
N ARG A 290 8.66 -14.16 2.68
CA ARG A 290 9.17 -13.55 3.91
C ARG A 290 10.64 -13.95 4.08
N THR A 291 11.51 -12.99 4.37
CA THR A 291 12.95 -13.22 4.52
C THR A 291 13.43 -12.83 5.91
N ASP A 292 14.48 -13.50 6.39
CA ASP A 292 15.22 -13.06 7.57
C ASP A 292 15.92 -11.71 7.34
N ALA A 293 16.40 -11.10 8.43
CA ALA A 293 17.14 -9.85 8.36
C ALA A 293 18.37 -9.97 7.45
N PRO A 294 18.70 -8.95 6.63
CA PRO A 294 19.87 -8.97 5.77
C PRO A 294 21.15 -9.28 6.55
N ALA A 295 21.95 -10.22 6.04
CA ALA A 295 23.27 -10.50 6.59
C ALA A 295 24.14 -9.24 6.56
N ARG A 296 25.06 -9.10 7.53
CA ARG A 296 26.04 -8.02 7.54
C ARG A 296 27.06 -8.25 6.45
N HIS A 297 27.32 -7.22 5.65
CA HIS A 297 28.37 -7.29 4.64
C HIS A 297 29.72 -7.62 5.31
N PRO A 298 30.49 -8.61 4.84
CA PRO A 298 31.71 -9.08 5.52
C PRO A 298 32.78 -8.01 5.74
N ALA A 299 32.85 -7.02 4.84
CA ALA A 299 33.80 -5.90 4.94
C ALA A 299 33.31 -4.73 5.80
N ALA A 300 32.11 -4.79 6.38
CA ALA A 300 31.56 -3.71 7.19
C ALA A 300 31.86 -3.90 8.68
N ASP A 301 32.30 -2.83 9.32
CA ASP A 301 32.62 -2.79 10.75
C ASP A 301 31.64 -1.94 11.56
N VAL A 302 30.72 -1.23 10.88
CA VAL A 302 29.58 -0.52 11.45
C VAL A 302 28.34 -0.75 10.58
N ARG A 303 27.19 -0.98 11.21
CA ARG A 303 25.86 -1.06 10.61
C ARG A 303 24.97 0.02 11.19
N ILE A 304 24.41 0.83 10.32
CA ILE A 304 23.42 1.85 10.66
C ILE A 304 22.06 1.41 10.13
N VAL A 305 21.01 1.58 10.92
CA VAL A 305 19.63 1.28 10.53
C VAL A 305 18.78 2.55 10.59
N SER A 306 17.88 2.72 9.63
CA SER A 306 16.82 3.73 9.66
C SER A 306 15.46 3.03 9.67
N PHE A 307 14.59 3.37 10.62
CA PHE A 307 13.29 2.71 10.71
C PHE A 307 12.18 3.62 11.26
N ASN A 308 11.12 3.83 10.47
CA ASN A 308 9.88 4.40 10.96
C ASN A 308 9.08 3.30 11.67
N VAL A 309 8.78 3.47 12.96
CA VAL A 309 8.20 2.43 13.82
C VAL A 309 6.71 2.60 14.12
N PHE A 310 5.99 3.33 13.27
CA PHE A 310 4.53 3.45 13.28
C PHE A 310 3.95 3.93 14.62
N ASN A 311 4.28 5.15 15.03
CA ASN A 311 3.81 5.79 16.25
C ASN A 311 4.03 4.92 17.52
N TYR A 312 5.29 4.68 17.86
CA TYR A 312 5.68 4.05 19.12
C TYR A 312 5.45 5.01 20.30
N PHE A 313 4.25 4.93 20.89
CA PHE A 313 3.82 5.77 22.00
C PHE A 313 3.54 4.90 23.21
N ASN A 314 4.35 5.06 24.26
CA ASN A 314 4.32 4.26 25.48
C ASN A 314 3.39 4.83 26.58
N GLY A 315 2.44 5.69 26.21
CA GLY A 315 1.56 6.35 27.16
C GLY A 315 2.30 7.36 28.06
N ASP A 316 2.05 7.30 29.36
CA ASP A 316 2.77 8.07 30.39
C ASP A 316 4.09 7.41 30.86
N GLY A 317 4.40 6.20 30.36
CA GLY A 317 5.57 5.42 30.76
C GLY A 317 5.38 4.61 32.04
N THR A 318 4.26 4.75 32.75
CA THR A 318 3.93 4.00 33.98
C THR A 318 2.73 3.06 33.83
N GLY A 319 2.18 2.96 32.61
CA GLY A 319 1.12 2.02 32.25
C GLY A 319 -0.23 2.68 31.93
N GLY A 320 -0.33 4.01 32.02
CA GLY A 320 -1.50 4.82 31.67
C GLY A 320 -1.30 5.67 30.41
N GLY A 321 -2.18 6.64 30.20
CA GLY A 321 -2.04 7.68 29.15
C GLY A 321 -2.29 7.23 27.70
N PHE A 322 -2.71 5.99 27.45
CA PHE A 322 -2.98 5.48 26.10
C PHE A 322 -4.26 6.05 25.45
N ASP A 323 -5.17 6.60 26.24
CA ASP A 323 -6.40 7.27 25.80
C ASP A 323 -6.24 8.78 25.62
N ALA A 324 -5.09 9.36 26.01
CA ALA A 324 -4.84 10.79 25.93
C ALA A 324 -5.02 11.32 24.50
N PRO A 325 -5.60 12.52 24.30
CA PRO A 325 -5.83 13.10 22.97
C PRO A 325 -4.56 13.26 22.11
N ALA A 326 -3.42 13.49 22.78
CA ALA A 326 -2.12 13.61 22.14
C ALA A 326 -1.52 12.26 21.71
N ASN A 327 -2.00 11.14 22.25
CA ASN A 327 -1.48 9.81 21.90
C ASN A 327 -1.83 9.46 20.45
N ARG A 328 -0.79 9.19 19.65
CA ARG A 328 -0.93 8.78 18.24
C ARG A 328 -0.78 7.27 18.02
N GLY A 329 -0.22 6.54 18.99
CA GLY A 329 0.00 5.10 18.89
C GLY A 329 -1.17 4.27 19.41
N ALA A 330 -0.82 3.07 19.91
CA ALA A 330 -1.72 2.10 20.51
C ALA A 330 -2.67 2.73 21.56
N LYS A 331 -3.90 2.21 21.64
CA LYS A 331 -4.97 2.76 22.52
C LYS A 331 -5.11 2.06 23.85
N THR A 332 -4.36 0.98 24.07
CA THR A 332 -4.33 0.24 25.33
C THR A 332 -2.91 -0.28 25.59
N PRO A 333 -2.55 -0.55 26.86
CA PRO A 333 -1.27 -1.18 27.21
C PRO A 333 -1.06 -2.53 26.49
N ALA A 334 -2.11 -3.34 26.35
CA ALA A 334 -2.04 -4.63 25.66
C ALA A 334 -1.75 -4.49 24.16
N ALA A 335 -2.36 -3.51 23.49
CA ALA A 335 -2.05 -3.21 22.08
C ALA A 335 -0.61 -2.68 21.92
N PHE A 336 -0.16 -1.85 22.86
CA PHE A 336 1.21 -1.37 22.88
C PHE A 336 2.23 -2.49 23.08
N ALA A 337 2.01 -3.41 24.02
CA ALA A 337 2.90 -4.56 24.24
C ALA A 337 3.05 -5.43 22.99
N ARG A 338 1.96 -5.64 22.23
CA ARG A 338 1.99 -6.34 20.93
C ARG A 338 2.78 -5.56 19.87
N GLN A 339 2.65 -4.24 19.85
CA GLN A 339 3.43 -3.39 18.95
C GLN A 339 4.92 -3.42 19.30
N GLU A 340 5.25 -3.23 20.58
CA GLU A 340 6.62 -3.26 21.11
C GLU A 340 7.32 -4.58 20.81
N ALA A 341 6.66 -5.72 21.05
CA ALA A 341 7.24 -7.03 20.77
C ALA A 341 7.72 -7.17 19.31
N LYS A 342 6.92 -6.71 18.34
CA LYS A 342 7.25 -6.80 16.92
C LYS A 342 8.37 -5.83 16.53
N ILE A 343 8.32 -4.58 17.03
CA ILE A 343 9.36 -3.58 16.78
C ILE A 343 10.70 -4.04 17.38
N VAL A 344 10.70 -4.52 18.62
CA VAL A 344 11.91 -5.03 19.30
C VAL A 344 12.46 -6.27 18.58
N ALA A 345 11.60 -7.19 18.12
CA ALA A 345 12.03 -8.33 17.31
C ALA A 345 12.73 -7.89 16.01
N ALA A 346 12.16 -6.92 15.29
CA ALA A 346 12.77 -6.36 14.08
C ALA A 346 14.12 -5.69 14.36
N LEU A 347 14.18 -4.80 15.36
CA LEU A 347 15.40 -4.05 15.70
C LEU A 347 16.54 -4.98 16.17
N ARG A 348 16.23 -6.00 16.98
CA ARG A 348 17.22 -6.99 17.43
C ARG A 348 17.76 -7.83 16.26
N ALA A 349 16.90 -8.27 15.35
CA ALA A 349 17.29 -9.08 14.19
C ALA A 349 18.27 -8.35 13.26
N LEU A 350 18.13 -7.03 13.12
CA LEU A 350 18.98 -6.20 12.27
C LEU A 350 20.43 -6.10 12.74
N ARG A 351 20.69 -6.30 14.06
CA ARG A 351 22.03 -6.25 14.69
C ARG A 351 22.79 -4.98 14.32
N ALA A 352 22.14 -3.83 14.50
CA ALA A 352 22.72 -2.52 14.22
C ALA A 352 23.68 -2.07 15.32
N ASP A 353 24.57 -1.13 14.98
CA ASP A 353 25.43 -0.41 15.92
C ASP A 353 24.86 0.99 16.21
N VAL A 354 24.18 1.59 15.23
CA VAL A 354 23.41 2.85 15.35
C VAL A 354 22.04 2.68 14.71
N ILE A 355 20.98 3.14 15.36
CA ILE A 355 19.60 3.10 14.86
C ILE A 355 19.01 4.51 14.86
N GLY A 356 18.63 5.00 13.70
CA GLY A 356 17.77 6.16 13.53
C GLY A 356 16.30 5.74 13.47
N LEU A 357 15.47 6.39 14.28
CA LEU A 357 14.06 6.08 14.43
C LEU A 357 13.20 7.28 14.05
N MET A 358 12.10 7.00 13.37
CA MET A 358 11.00 7.94 13.16
C MET A 358 9.76 7.42 13.87
N GLU A 359 8.89 8.34 14.26
CA GLU A 359 7.62 8.03 14.94
C GLU A 359 7.73 7.55 16.39
N ILE A 360 8.66 8.14 17.13
CA ILE A 360 8.76 7.99 18.59
C ILE A 360 7.92 9.07 19.27
N ALA A 361 7.23 8.73 20.38
CA ALA A 361 6.57 9.75 21.18
C ALA A 361 7.58 10.79 21.71
N ASN A 362 7.25 12.07 21.54
CA ASN A 362 8.07 13.18 22.00
C ASN A 362 7.81 13.50 23.48
N ASN A 363 8.08 12.54 24.37
CA ASN A 363 7.84 12.65 25.81
C ASN A 363 9.12 12.82 26.65
N GLY A 364 10.22 13.25 26.02
CA GLY A 364 11.49 13.56 26.67
C GLY A 364 12.50 12.41 26.63
N TYR A 365 13.51 12.45 27.50
CA TYR A 365 14.66 11.53 27.50
C TYR A 365 14.92 10.87 28.86
N GLY A 366 14.06 11.08 29.86
CA GLY A 366 14.13 10.37 31.15
C GLY A 366 13.62 8.94 31.08
N ASP A 367 13.68 8.21 32.19
CA ASP A 367 13.43 6.75 32.26
C ASP A 367 12.04 6.33 31.75
N ALA A 368 11.03 7.18 31.92
CA ALA A 368 9.66 6.94 31.45
C ALA A 368 9.46 7.22 29.94
N SER A 369 10.46 7.77 29.24
CA SER A 369 10.32 8.15 27.84
C SER A 369 10.26 6.95 26.89
N ALA A 370 9.60 7.13 25.75
CA ALA A 370 9.49 6.09 24.74
C ALA A 370 10.87 5.65 24.21
N VAL A 371 11.79 6.61 24.01
CA VAL A 371 13.12 6.33 23.49
C VAL A 371 13.98 5.54 24.49
N GLN A 372 13.94 5.89 25.78
CA GLN A 372 14.68 5.13 26.81
C GLN A 372 14.10 3.74 27.01
N ARG A 373 12.76 3.62 27.02
CA ARG A 373 12.10 2.31 27.07
C ARG A 373 12.59 1.40 25.94
N LEU A 374 12.65 1.92 24.72
CA LEU A 374 13.10 1.13 23.58
C LEU A 374 14.59 0.76 23.71
N ALA A 375 15.45 1.67 24.16
CA ALA A 375 16.85 1.34 24.45
C ALA A 375 16.98 0.20 25.47
N MET A 376 16.24 0.25 26.58
CA MET A 376 16.21 -0.82 27.58
C MET A 376 15.74 -2.15 26.98
N GLN A 377 14.72 -2.14 26.13
CA GLN A 377 14.25 -3.35 25.44
C GLN A 377 15.27 -3.92 24.46
N LEU A 378 16.21 -3.14 23.96
CA LEU A 378 17.30 -3.66 23.11
C LEU A 378 18.46 -4.26 23.95
N GLY A 379 18.56 -3.88 25.23
CA GLY A 379 19.46 -4.45 26.24
C GLY A 379 20.52 -3.45 26.76
N ASP A 380 21.29 -3.88 27.77
CA ASP A 380 22.13 -3.01 28.61
C ASP A 380 23.22 -2.18 27.89
N GLY A 381 23.58 -2.53 26.65
CA GLY A 381 24.52 -1.76 25.83
C GLY A 381 23.88 -0.59 25.08
N TRP A 382 22.55 -0.55 24.96
CA TRP A 382 21.87 0.44 24.14
C TRP A 382 21.62 1.74 24.89
N ARG A 383 21.87 2.87 24.22
CA ARG A 383 21.70 4.21 24.77
C ARG A 383 20.95 5.10 23.79
N ALA A 384 20.14 6.00 24.32
CA ALA A 384 19.52 7.08 23.55
C ALA A 384 20.47 8.28 23.46
N VAL A 385 20.50 8.93 22.29
CA VAL A 385 21.13 10.24 22.14
C VAL A 385 20.20 11.31 22.71
N ASP A 386 20.66 12.04 23.72
CA ASP A 386 19.95 13.18 24.32
C ASP A 386 20.55 14.50 23.82
N PRO A 387 19.78 15.35 23.11
CA PRO A 387 20.22 16.67 22.66
C PRO A 387 20.29 17.73 23.77
N GLY A 388 20.02 17.38 25.03
CA GLY A 388 19.99 18.30 26.16
C GLY A 388 18.76 19.21 26.16
N THR A 389 17.68 18.80 25.50
CA THR A 389 16.41 19.54 25.45
C THR A 389 15.30 18.72 26.08
N ALA A 390 14.32 19.38 26.71
CA ALA A 390 13.19 18.69 27.33
C ALA A 390 12.40 17.83 26.32
N ARG A 391 12.30 18.28 25.06
CA ARG A 391 11.65 17.62 23.92
C ARG A 391 12.33 18.04 22.62
N LEU A 392 12.18 17.23 21.57
CA LEU A 392 12.68 17.56 20.23
C LEU A 392 11.60 18.27 19.41
N GLY A 393 11.63 19.60 19.39
CA GLY A 393 10.58 20.39 18.74
C GLY A 393 9.24 20.35 19.48
N ARG A 394 8.14 20.56 18.76
CA ARG A 394 6.79 20.75 19.34
C ARG A 394 5.76 19.69 18.95
N ASP A 395 6.05 18.87 17.95
CA ASP A 395 5.14 17.83 17.50
C ASP A 395 5.10 16.69 18.53
N ALA A 396 3.96 16.00 18.65
CA ALA A 396 3.84 14.84 19.53
C ALA A 396 4.74 13.67 19.08
N ILE A 397 5.15 13.67 17.81
CA ILE A 397 6.06 12.70 17.22
C ILE A 397 7.45 13.33 17.06
N ALA A 398 8.48 12.60 17.46
CA ALA A 398 9.89 12.94 17.30
C ALA A 398 10.63 11.87 16.48
N VAL A 399 11.84 12.26 16.03
CA VAL A 399 12.88 11.30 15.63
C VAL A 399 13.76 10.96 16.84
N ALA A 400 14.47 9.84 16.78
CA ALA A 400 15.43 9.45 17.81
C ALA A 400 16.68 8.79 17.20
N LEU A 401 17.78 8.81 17.94
CA LEU A 401 18.98 8.03 17.68
C LEU A 401 19.26 7.13 18.88
N LEU A 402 19.43 5.84 18.61
CA LEU A 402 19.93 4.85 19.56
C LEU A 402 21.30 4.34 19.09
N TYR A 403 22.17 3.97 20.01
CA TYR A 403 23.46 3.37 19.68
C TYR A 403 23.84 2.27 20.68
N ASP A 404 24.60 1.28 20.23
CA ASP A 404 25.18 0.26 21.08
C ASP A 404 26.55 0.73 21.59
N SER A 405 26.61 1.12 22.86
CA SER A 405 27.80 1.66 23.53
C SER A 405 28.94 0.64 23.66
N ARG A 406 28.74 -0.61 23.27
CA ARG A 406 29.79 -1.64 23.19
C ARG A 406 30.53 -1.61 21.85
N THR A 407 29.99 -0.93 20.85
CA THR A 407 30.54 -0.92 19.47
C THR A 407 30.90 0.47 18.99
N VAL A 408 30.15 1.49 19.40
CA VAL A 408 30.36 2.89 19.02
C VAL A 408 30.21 3.82 20.23
N GLU A 409 30.87 4.97 20.16
CA GLU A 409 30.78 6.04 21.14
C GLU A 409 30.40 7.37 20.46
N PRO A 410 29.60 8.23 21.09
CA PRO A 410 29.37 9.60 20.63
C PRO A 410 30.68 10.40 20.66
N ALA A 411 30.92 11.19 19.61
CA ALA A 411 31.99 12.18 19.54
C ALA A 411 31.39 13.56 19.25
N GLY A 412 31.63 14.53 20.13
CA GLY A 412 30.99 15.84 20.09
C GLY A 412 29.55 15.82 20.60
N ARG A 413 28.85 16.94 20.41
CA ARG A 413 27.48 17.13 20.93
C ARG A 413 26.43 16.59 19.96
N ALA A 414 25.33 16.12 20.53
CA ALA A 414 24.09 15.96 19.78
C ALA A 414 23.61 17.34 19.29
N ALA A 415 23.10 17.40 18.06
CA ALA A 415 22.72 18.64 17.42
C ALA A 415 21.36 18.53 16.71
N THR A 416 20.62 19.63 16.71
CA THR A 416 19.33 19.74 16.02
C THR A 416 19.19 21.14 15.42
N VAL A 417 18.33 21.28 14.41
CA VAL A 417 17.97 22.56 13.79
C VAL A 417 16.47 22.65 13.65
N ALA A 418 15.87 23.77 14.06
CA ALA A 418 14.47 24.01 13.75
C ALA A 418 14.30 24.06 12.23
N LEU A 419 13.25 23.47 11.65
CA LEU A 419 12.99 23.55 10.19
C LEU A 419 11.87 24.54 9.83
N GLY A 420 11.21 25.12 10.84
CA GLY A 420 10.01 25.93 10.67
C GLY A 420 8.76 25.08 10.39
N GLY A 421 7.58 25.72 10.47
CA GLY A 421 6.30 25.10 10.09
C GLY A 421 5.95 23.81 10.85
N ARG A 422 5.42 22.84 10.10
CA ARG A 422 4.93 21.52 10.57
C ARG A 422 5.97 20.39 10.45
N HIS A 423 7.25 20.73 10.25
CA HIS A 423 8.34 19.75 10.16
C HIS A 423 8.85 19.36 11.54
N ARG A 424 9.31 18.11 11.68
CA ARG A 424 9.99 17.64 12.89
C ARG A 424 11.47 17.97 12.77
N PRO A 425 12.07 18.62 13.78
CA PRO A 425 13.52 18.87 13.77
C PRO A 425 14.30 17.56 13.63
N PRO A 426 15.39 17.53 12.85
CA PRO A 426 16.26 16.36 12.77
C PRO A 426 17.11 16.25 14.04
N LEU A 427 17.68 15.07 14.26
CA LEU A 427 18.66 14.82 15.31
C LEU A 427 19.94 14.29 14.67
N ALA A 428 21.07 14.96 14.92
CA ALA A 428 22.38 14.56 14.44
C ALA A 428 23.33 14.24 15.60
N GLN A 429 24.12 13.18 15.43
CA GLN A 429 25.20 12.81 16.34
C GLN A 429 26.37 12.28 15.52
N THR A 430 27.57 12.69 15.88
CA THR A 430 28.80 12.09 15.35
C THR A 430 29.19 10.93 16.23
N PHE A 431 29.52 9.79 15.62
CA PHE A 431 29.93 8.57 16.29
C PHE A 431 31.31 8.15 15.83
N ARG A 432 32.02 7.44 16.70
CA ARG A 432 33.25 6.74 16.40
C ARG A 432 33.12 5.29 16.84
N ARG A 433 33.61 4.35 16.02
CA ARG A 433 33.70 2.95 16.44
C ARG A 433 34.71 2.83 17.59
N ILE A 434 34.41 2.05 18.62
CA ILE A 434 35.34 1.82 19.73
C ILE A 434 36.65 1.23 19.18
N GLY A 435 37.77 1.83 19.57
CA GLY A 435 39.11 1.48 19.06
C GLY A 435 39.39 1.89 17.61
N GLY A 436 38.45 2.55 16.93
CA GLY A 436 38.64 3.12 15.59
C GLY A 436 39.13 4.57 15.64
N THR A 437 39.67 5.06 14.52
CA THR A 437 40.17 6.44 14.40
C THR A 437 39.23 7.37 13.63
N ARG A 438 38.27 6.82 12.90
CA ARG A 438 37.33 7.59 12.07
C ARG A 438 36.00 7.82 12.76
N ALA A 439 35.54 9.06 12.65
CA ALA A 439 34.21 9.46 13.06
C ALA A 439 33.31 9.64 11.84
N PHE A 440 32.00 9.47 12.02
CA PHE A 440 30.98 9.71 10.99
C PHE A 440 29.76 10.34 11.65
N THR A 441 29.09 11.26 10.96
CA THR A 441 27.84 11.87 11.47
C THR A 441 26.64 11.12 10.95
N VAL A 442 25.70 10.77 11.82
CA VAL A 442 24.36 10.30 11.43
C VAL A 442 23.35 11.39 11.75
N ALA A 443 22.48 11.71 10.80
CA ALA A 443 21.40 12.68 10.97
C ALA A 443 20.05 12.06 10.57
N VAL A 444 19.12 11.95 11.54
CA VAL A 444 17.80 11.35 11.35
C VAL A 444 16.76 12.43 11.06
N ASN A 445 15.91 12.19 10.06
CA ASN A 445 14.89 13.14 9.61
C ASN A 445 13.51 12.50 9.58
N HIS A 446 12.50 13.34 9.76
CA HIS A 446 11.11 13.00 9.48
C HIS A 446 10.39 14.26 8.96
N LEU A 447 10.39 14.43 7.64
CA LEU A 447 9.79 15.62 7.03
C LEU A 447 8.26 15.55 7.04
N LYS A 448 7.61 16.68 6.74
CA LYS A 448 6.15 16.81 6.77
C LYS A 448 5.50 15.83 5.79
N SER A 449 4.48 15.09 6.25
CA SER A 449 3.74 14.16 5.40
C SER A 449 3.06 14.81 4.20
N LYS A 450 2.82 14.02 3.15
CA LYS A 450 2.17 14.44 1.89
C LYS A 450 0.68 14.78 2.03
N ASN A 451 0.08 14.71 3.24
CA ASN A 451 -1.34 15.01 3.44
C ASN A 451 -1.67 16.50 3.31
N CYS A 452 -2.83 16.80 2.74
CA CYS A 452 -3.23 18.17 2.40
C CYS A 452 -3.92 19.05 3.47
N PRO A 453 -4.31 18.57 4.67
CA PRO A 453 -4.96 19.45 5.64
C PRO A 453 -4.17 20.75 5.91
N ASN A 454 -4.83 21.89 5.72
CA ASN A 454 -4.29 23.25 5.90
C ASN A 454 -3.17 23.66 4.94
N ALA A 455 -2.99 22.96 3.82
CA ALA A 455 -2.05 23.36 2.78
C ALA A 455 -2.56 24.62 2.04
N THR A 456 -1.67 25.61 1.86
CA THR A 456 -1.97 26.88 1.17
C THR A 456 -0.85 27.26 0.21
N GLY A 457 -1.15 28.10 -0.78
CA GLY A 457 -0.16 28.56 -1.78
C GLY A 457 0.59 27.40 -2.44
N ALA A 458 1.93 27.50 -2.50
CA ALA A 458 2.82 26.48 -3.07
C ALA A 458 2.84 25.14 -2.31
N ASP A 459 2.25 25.08 -1.10
CA ASP A 459 2.13 23.83 -0.35
C ASP A 459 0.86 23.04 -0.69
N ARG A 460 -0.06 23.58 -1.50
CA ARG A 460 -1.17 22.80 -2.09
C ARG A 460 -0.64 21.74 -3.05
N ASP A 461 -1.45 20.71 -3.30
CA ASP A 461 -1.15 19.73 -4.33
C ASP A 461 -1.11 20.42 -5.70
N GLN A 462 0.04 20.37 -6.36
CA GLN A 462 0.23 20.95 -7.69
C GLN A 462 -0.16 19.99 -8.81
N SER A 463 -0.70 18.80 -8.47
CA SER A 463 -1.07 17.74 -9.41
C SER A 463 0.10 17.23 -10.27
N ASP A 464 1.31 17.32 -9.72
CA ASP A 464 2.58 16.90 -10.33
C ASP A 464 3.09 15.55 -9.76
N GLY A 465 2.26 14.87 -8.97
CA GLY A 465 2.59 13.62 -8.28
C GLY A 465 3.37 13.79 -6.96
N GLN A 466 3.83 15.00 -6.63
CA GLN A 466 4.64 15.23 -5.44
C GLN A 466 3.79 15.41 -4.16
N GLY A 467 2.49 15.68 -4.33
CA GLY A 467 1.52 15.86 -3.26
C GLY A 467 1.74 17.12 -2.42
N CYS A 468 0.87 17.34 -1.44
CA CYS A 468 0.91 18.55 -0.60
C CYS A 468 2.22 18.70 0.19
N TRP A 469 2.53 19.94 0.57
CA TRP A 469 3.72 20.36 1.31
C TRP A 469 5.05 20.06 0.60
N ASN A 470 5.06 19.86 -0.73
CA ASN A 470 6.30 19.63 -1.46
C ASN A 470 7.25 20.84 -1.34
N ALA A 471 6.76 22.06 -1.57
CA ALA A 471 7.58 23.26 -1.45
C ALA A 471 8.20 23.43 -0.05
N ALA A 472 7.43 23.21 1.01
CA ALA A 472 7.94 23.21 2.38
C ALA A 472 8.97 22.10 2.65
N ARG A 473 8.72 20.87 2.18
CA ARG A 473 9.70 19.76 2.25
C ARG A 473 11.00 20.09 1.53
N THR A 474 10.94 20.73 0.35
CA THR A 474 12.14 21.11 -0.42
C THR A 474 12.96 22.14 0.34
N ARG A 475 12.32 23.18 0.92
CA ARG A 475 13.00 24.15 1.78
C ARG A 475 13.60 23.51 3.03
N ALA A 476 12.89 22.57 3.64
CA ALA A 476 13.37 21.84 4.81
C ALA A 476 14.59 20.97 4.47
N ALA A 477 14.53 20.19 3.39
CA ALA A 477 15.64 19.36 2.93
C ALA A 477 16.89 20.20 2.59
N ALA A 478 16.71 21.32 1.88
CA ALA A 478 17.76 22.30 1.62
C ALA A 478 18.40 22.79 2.91
N ARG A 479 17.59 23.24 3.88
CA ARG A 479 18.07 23.73 5.17
C ARG A 479 18.81 22.67 5.97
N VAL A 480 18.37 21.41 5.94
CA VAL A 480 19.06 20.31 6.61
C VAL A 480 20.45 20.09 5.99
N GLY A 481 20.54 20.05 4.66
CA GLY A 481 21.82 19.92 3.96
C GLY A 481 22.79 21.06 4.28
N ASP A 482 22.30 22.30 4.23
CA ASP A 482 23.10 23.50 4.54
C ASP A 482 23.56 23.52 6.01
N TRP A 483 22.69 23.11 6.93
CA TRP A 483 23.02 23.00 8.36
C TRP A 483 24.09 21.94 8.63
N LEU A 484 23.99 20.77 8.01
CA LEU A 484 24.96 19.68 8.20
C LEU A 484 26.35 20.05 7.67
N ALA A 485 26.44 20.89 6.64
CA ALA A 485 27.70 21.41 6.12
C ALA A 485 28.46 22.29 7.15
N THR A 486 27.80 22.78 8.19
CA THR A 486 28.42 23.60 9.26
C THR A 486 29.10 22.79 10.36
N SER A 487 29.16 21.46 10.24
CA SER A 487 29.68 20.55 11.28
C SER A 487 29.00 20.76 12.65
N PRO A 488 27.66 20.65 12.72
CA PRO A 488 26.89 21.13 13.87
C PRO A 488 27.14 20.35 15.17
N THR A 489 27.71 19.14 15.11
CA THR A 489 28.09 18.35 16.29
C THR A 489 29.40 18.83 16.93
N GLY A 490 30.11 19.79 16.32
CA GLY A 490 31.37 20.32 16.82
C GLY A 490 32.54 19.33 16.76
N THR A 491 32.47 18.33 15.88
CA THR A 491 33.52 17.31 15.74
C THR A 491 33.69 16.97 14.26
N ALA A 492 34.95 16.91 13.81
CA ALA A 492 35.27 16.51 12.45
C ALA A 492 34.87 15.04 12.22
N ALA A 493 34.33 14.75 11.04
CA ALA A 493 33.88 13.43 10.65
C ALA A 493 34.22 13.16 9.18
N ASP A 494 34.39 11.89 8.83
CA ASP A 494 34.68 11.40 7.48
C ASP A 494 33.43 11.40 6.56
N GLY A 495 32.47 12.25 6.90
CA GLY A 495 31.23 12.48 6.17
C GLY A 495 29.97 12.31 7.01
N VAL A 496 28.85 12.61 6.36
CA VAL A 496 27.52 12.61 6.94
C VAL A 496 26.66 11.55 6.25
N LEU A 497 25.93 10.78 7.04
CA LEU A 497 24.85 9.89 6.62
C LEU A 497 23.52 10.49 7.09
N LEU A 498 22.76 11.01 6.14
CA LEU A 498 21.40 11.49 6.33
C LEU A 498 20.43 10.32 6.12
N ILE A 499 19.69 9.97 7.16
CA ILE A 499 18.69 8.89 7.11
C ILE A 499 17.31 9.38 7.51
N GLY A 500 16.29 8.62 7.12
CA GLY A 500 14.95 8.74 7.65
C GLY A 500 13.88 8.91 6.58
N ASP A 501 12.67 9.21 7.06
CA ASP A 501 11.48 9.39 6.23
C ASP A 501 11.41 10.84 5.73
N LEU A 502 11.80 11.05 4.48
CA LEU A 502 11.72 12.37 3.85
C LEU A 502 10.30 12.70 3.38
N ASN A 503 9.37 11.75 3.48
CA ASN A 503 8.04 11.80 2.90
C ASN A 503 8.06 12.18 1.41
N SER A 504 9.15 11.82 0.72
CA SER A 504 9.38 12.16 -0.69
C SER A 504 9.94 10.99 -1.46
N TYR A 505 9.43 10.80 -2.68
CA TYR A 505 9.92 9.76 -3.60
C TYR A 505 11.21 10.19 -4.31
N ALA A 506 11.93 9.21 -4.86
CA ALA A 506 13.32 9.37 -5.28
C ALA A 506 13.58 10.47 -6.33
N LYS A 507 12.60 10.82 -7.18
CA LYS A 507 12.74 11.88 -8.19
C LYS A 507 12.06 13.19 -7.78
N GLU A 508 11.55 13.29 -6.55
CA GLU A 508 10.91 14.50 -6.03
C GLU A 508 11.92 15.55 -5.59
N ASP A 509 11.46 16.80 -5.57
CA ASP A 509 12.29 17.98 -5.32
C ASP A 509 13.07 17.93 -3.99
N PRO A 510 12.54 17.41 -2.86
CA PRO A 510 13.30 17.35 -1.62
C PRO A 510 14.52 16.43 -1.69
N VAL A 511 14.43 15.30 -2.39
CA VAL A 511 15.57 14.38 -2.60
C VAL A 511 16.57 15.04 -3.54
N ARG A 512 16.11 15.61 -4.64
CA ARG A 512 16.96 16.32 -5.62
C ARG A 512 17.69 17.52 -5.01
N ALA A 513 17.06 18.23 -4.06
CA ALA A 513 17.69 19.35 -3.35
C ALA A 513 18.83 18.91 -2.42
N LEU A 514 18.82 17.67 -1.93
CA LEU A 514 19.92 17.08 -1.16
C LEU A 514 21.02 16.57 -2.11
N GLU A 515 20.63 15.94 -3.22
CA GLU A 515 21.58 15.52 -4.26
C GLU A 515 22.34 16.71 -4.86
N SER A 516 21.68 17.84 -5.10
CA SER A 516 22.33 19.07 -5.55
C SER A 516 23.32 19.67 -4.53
N ARG A 517 23.30 19.19 -3.28
CA ARG A 517 24.26 19.53 -2.21
C ARG A 517 25.36 18.47 -2.05
N GLY A 518 25.48 17.55 -3.02
CA GLY A 518 26.52 16.54 -3.07
C GLY A 518 26.21 15.25 -2.31
N TYR A 519 24.99 15.07 -1.80
CA TYR A 519 24.61 13.79 -1.19
C TYR A 519 24.32 12.74 -2.26
N ALA A 520 24.92 11.56 -2.14
CA ALA A 520 24.61 10.40 -2.95
C ALA A 520 23.43 9.62 -2.34
N ASN A 521 22.38 9.37 -3.12
CA ASN A 521 21.28 8.50 -2.71
C ASN A 521 21.72 7.04 -2.72
N LEU A 522 21.98 6.47 -1.54
CA LEU A 522 22.48 5.12 -1.39
C LEU A 522 21.41 4.07 -1.68
N VAL A 523 20.15 4.34 -1.36
CA VAL A 523 19.05 3.40 -1.67
C VAL A 523 18.91 3.26 -3.19
N ALA A 524 18.94 4.36 -3.94
CA ALA A 524 18.94 4.34 -5.40
C ALA A 524 20.23 3.70 -5.96
N ARG A 525 21.40 3.97 -5.38
CA ARG A 525 22.68 3.42 -5.83
C ARG A 525 22.74 1.88 -5.74
N PHE A 526 22.21 1.29 -4.66
CA PHE A 526 22.31 -0.15 -4.40
C PHE A 526 21.08 -0.93 -4.84
N GLY A 527 19.88 -0.33 -4.85
CA GLY A 527 18.63 -0.99 -5.21
C GLY A 527 18.00 -0.53 -6.54
N GLY A 528 18.54 0.52 -7.17
CA GLY A 528 18.01 1.08 -8.41
C GLY A 528 16.58 1.60 -8.29
N ASP A 529 15.90 1.74 -9.44
CA ASP A 529 14.50 2.15 -9.54
C ASP A 529 13.52 1.08 -9.00
N ALA A 530 14.03 -0.11 -8.67
CA ALA A 530 13.26 -1.19 -8.08
C ALA A 530 13.18 -1.11 -6.56
N ALA A 531 13.98 -0.28 -5.89
CA ALA A 531 13.94 -0.13 -4.44
C ALA A 531 12.60 0.49 -3.98
N TYR A 532 12.09 0.08 -2.83
CA TYR A 532 10.93 0.68 -2.18
C TYR A 532 11.00 0.45 -0.68
N SER A 533 10.38 1.33 0.10
CA SER A 533 10.23 1.18 1.56
C SER A 533 8.78 1.29 2.00
N TYR A 534 7.90 1.63 1.06
CA TYR A 534 6.50 1.93 1.29
C TYR A 534 5.66 1.51 0.08
N VAL A 535 4.44 1.04 0.33
CA VAL A 535 3.43 0.76 -0.69
C VAL A 535 2.21 1.62 -0.41
N PHE A 536 1.90 2.55 -1.31
CA PHE A 536 0.75 3.45 -1.18
C PHE A 536 -0.24 3.19 -2.30
N ARG A 537 -1.47 2.83 -1.95
CA ARG A 537 -2.55 2.55 -2.93
C ARG A 537 -2.13 1.56 -4.03
N GLY A 538 -1.33 0.57 -3.65
CA GLY A 538 -0.84 -0.48 -4.53
C GLY A 538 0.35 -0.11 -5.41
N GLU A 539 0.97 1.04 -5.19
CA GLU A 539 2.15 1.50 -5.90
C GLU A 539 3.35 1.56 -4.95
N ALA A 540 4.46 0.94 -5.35
CA ALA A 540 5.66 0.86 -4.51
C ALA A 540 6.63 2.02 -4.79
N GLY A 541 7.24 2.55 -3.72
CA GLY A 541 8.31 3.55 -3.80
C GLY A 541 9.05 3.76 -2.48
N ASN A 542 10.17 4.48 -2.52
CA ASN A 542 10.95 4.84 -1.32
C ASN A 542 10.51 6.17 -0.74
N LEU A 543 10.09 6.17 0.52
CA LEU A 543 10.00 7.39 1.36
C LEU A 543 11.15 7.47 2.36
N ASP A 544 11.71 6.32 2.74
CA ASP A 544 12.84 6.19 3.64
C ASP A 544 14.13 6.18 2.84
N HIS A 545 15.01 7.13 3.11
CA HIS A 545 16.25 7.31 2.36
C HIS A 545 17.48 7.14 3.24
N ALA A 546 18.58 6.79 2.59
CA ALA A 546 19.93 6.91 3.11
C ALA A 546 20.75 7.70 2.09
N LEU A 547 21.17 8.90 2.48
CA LEU A 547 21.86 9.88 1.63
C LEU A 547 23.20 10.18 2.29
N ALA A 548 24.32 10.02 1.58
CA ALA A 548 25.64 10.21 2.15
C ALA A 548 26.48 11.20 1.37
N THR A 549 27.27 12.02 2.09
CA THR A 549 28.33 12.82 1.47
C THR A 549 29.35 11.92 0.76
N PRO A 550 30.08 12.39 -0.28
CA PRO A 550 30.90 11.52 -1.12
C PRO A 550 31.94 10.68 -0.37
N ALA A 551 32.61 11.26 0.63
CA ALA A 551 33.62 10.57 1.44
C ALA A 551 33.06 9.34 2.16
N LEU A 552 31.91 9.49 2.83
CA LEU A 552 31.25 8.38 3.50
C LEU A 552 30.60 7.41 2.50
N ALA A 553 30.03 7.92 1.41
CA ALA A 553 29.43 7.09 0.35
C ALA A 553 30.44 6.13 -0.31
N ALA A 554 31.73 6.47 -0.33
CA ALA A 554 32.80 5.58 -0.80
C ALA A 554 33.09 4.42 0.16
N ARG A 555 32.70 4.55 1.44
CA ARG A 555 32.89 3.55 2.50
C ARG A 555 31.69 2.62 2.71
N VAL A 556 30.53 2.96 2.14
CA VAL A 556 29.33 2.10 2.19
C VAL A 556 29.56 0.85 1.34
N LYS A 557 29.32 -0.32 1.93
CA LYS A 557 29.52 -1.63 1.30
C LYS A 557 28.21 -2.27 0.85
N ALA A 558 27.14 -2.05 1.58
CA ALA A 558 25.82 -2.51 1.19
C ALA A 558 24.73 -1.59 1.74
N VAL A 559 23.63 -1.49 0.99
CA VAL A 559 22.36 -0.97 1.48
C VAL A 559 21.26 -1.96 1.15
N HIS A 560 20.45 -2.29 2.15
CA HIS A 560 19.30 -3.18 2.01
C HIS A 560 18.04 -2.50 2.52
N VAL A 561 16.91 -2.75 1.86
CA VAL A 561 15.59 -2.52 2.44
C VAL A 561 15.03 -3.88 2.82
N TRP A 562 14.74 -4.09 4.10
CA TRP A 562 14.21 -5.37 4.56
C TRP A 562 12.68 -5.34 4.52
N HIS A 563 12.10 -6.00 3.52
CA HIS A 563 10.67 -5.94 3.21
C HIS A 563 9.75 -6.67 4.20
N ILE A 564 9.78 -6.29 5.47
CA ILE A 564 8.96 -6.91 6.53
C ILE A 564 7.62 -6.23 6.72
N ASN A 565 7.36 -5.06 6.15
CA ASN A 565 6.25 -4.18 6.52
C ASN A 565 5.41 -3.70 5.35
N ALA A 566 6.04 -3.08 4.34
CA ALA A 566 5.32 -2.39 3.26
C ALA A 566 4.44 -3.35 2.44
N ASP A 567 4.88 -4.60 2.31
CA ASP A 567 4.18 -5.63 1.56
C ASP A 567 3.15 -6.41 2.39
N GLU A 568 3.14 -6.27 3.72
CA GLU A 568 2.23 -7.02 4.58
C GLU A 568 0.84 -6.37 4.68
N PRO A 569 -0.25 -7.15 4.77
CA PRO A 569 -1.58 -6.62 4.99
C PRO A 569 -1.69 -5.79 6.28
N VAL A 570 -2.42 -4.68 6.20
CA VAL A 570 -2.79 -3.84 7.37
C VAL A 570 -3.52 -4.68 8.44
N ALA A 571 -4.21 -5.74 8.03
CA ALA A 571 -4.91 -6.65 8.93
C ALA A 571 -3.99 -7.34 9.96
N LEU A 572 -2.70 -7.54 9.62
CA LEU A 572 -1.70 -8.20 10.48
C LEU A 572 -0.93 -7.21 11.38
N GLN A 573 -1.31 -5.93 11.32
CA GLN A 573 -0.75 -4.89 12.18
C GLN A 573 -1.15 -5.16 13.65
N PRO A 574 -0.29 -4.86 14.64
CA PRO A 574 -0.55 -5.20 16.04
C PRO A 574 -1.77 -4.50 16.67
N VAL A 575 -2.37 -3.48 16.02
CA VAL A 575 -3.47 -2.66 16.57
C VAL A 575 -4.74 -2.65 15.69
N PRO A 576 -5.42 -3.79 15.40
CA PRO A 576 -6.67 -3.73 14.68
C PRO A 576 -7.85 -3.84 15.67
N ASP A 577 -8.24 -2.70 16.23
CA ASP A 577 -9.28 -2.60 17.29
C ASP A 577 -10.67 -3.09 16.84
N TYR A 578 -10.89 -3.25 15.54
CA TYR A 578 -12.18 -3.59 14.93
C TYR A 578 -12.33 -5.08 14.57
N LYS A 579 -11.46 -5.95 15.10
CA LYS A 579 -11.44 -7.39 14.81
C LYS A 579 -12.04 -8.22 15.93
N THR A 580 -12.61 -9.38 15.57
CA THR A 580 -13.10 -10.37 16.52
C THR A 580 -11.96 -10.92 17.38
N SER A 581 -12.26 -11.48 18.56
CA SER A 581 -11.23 -12.09 19.43
C SER A 581 -10.43 -13.20 18.73
N ALA A 582 -11.10 -14.04 17.92
CA ALA A 582 -10.44 -15.09 17.15
C ALA A 582 -9.45 -14.52 16.13
N GLN A 583 -9.85 -13.49 15.38
CA GLN A 583 -8.97 -12.81 14.41
C GLN A 583 -7.81 -12.09 15.08
N ARG A 584 -8.03 -11.44 16.24
CA ARG A 584 -6.95 -10.78 16.98
C ARG A 584 -5.85 -11.77 17.39
N SER A 585 -6.23 -13.02 17.67
CA SER A 585 -5.29 -14.10 17.94
C SER A 585 -4.60 -14.59 16.66
N SER A 586 -5.37 -14.97 15.64
CA SER A 586 -4.81 -15.58 14.43
C SER A 586 -4.01 -14.60 13.55
N TYR A 587 -4.28 -13.29 13.61
CA TYR A 587 -3.58 -12.27 12.81
C TYR A 587 -2.32 -11.74 13.49
N TYR A 588 -1.91 -12.33 14.61
CA TYR A 588 -0.76 -11.89 15.38
C TYR A 588 0.34 -12.96 15.43
N ALA A 589 1.57 -12.50 15.23
CA ALA A 589 2.77 -13.18 15.68
C ALA A 589 3.70 -12.12 16.30
N PRO A 590 4.41 -12.44 17.40
CA PRO A 590 5.40 -11.56 18.02
C PRO A 590 6.72 -11.57 17.25
N ASP A 591 6.66 -11.43 15.92
CA ASP A 591 7.79 -11.43 15.00
C ASP A 591 7.99 -10.03 14.36
N ALA A 592 8.96 -9.90 13.45
CA ALA A 592 9.28 -8.62 12.82
C ALA A 592 8.23 -8.14 11.79
N TYR A 593 7.45 -9.06 11.20
CA TYR A 593 6.64 -8.78 10.01
C TYR A 593 5.41 -7.95 10.34
N ARG A 594 5.15 -6.85 9.63
CA ARG A 594 4.10 -5.88 9.92
C ARG A 594 4.22 -5.29 11.34
N SER A 595 5.45 -4.98 11.73
CA SER A 595 5.77 -4.15 12.90
C SER A 595 5.49 -2.66 12.63
N SER A 596 5.58 -2.26 11.36
CA SER A 596 5.32 -0.91 10.85
C SER A 596 4.60 -0.97 9.49
N ASP A 597 4.31 0.18 8.90
CA ASP A 597 3.95 0.35 7.49
C ASP A 597 5.13 0.73 6.59
N HIS A 598 6.30 1.04 7.18
CA HIS A 598 7.55 1.30 6.47
C HIS A 598 8.55 0.14 6.64
N ASP A 599 9.34 -0.17 5.61
CA ASP A 599 10.43 -1.12 5.72
C ASP A 599 11.71 -0.45 6.26
N PRO A 600 12.50 -1.10 7.15
CA PRO A 600 13.76 -0.56 7.61
C PRO A 600 14.83 -0.56 6.51
N VAL A 601 15.62 0.50 6.47
CA VAL A 601 16.80 0.65 5.61
C VAL A 601 18.05 0.32 6.42
N VAL A 602 18.88 -0.59 5.92
CA VAL A 602 20.09 -1.10 6.57
C VAL A 602 21.30 -0.65 5.76
N ILE A 603 22.29 -0.02 6.40
CA ILE A 603 23.47 0.55 5.77
C ILE A 603 24.71 -0.03 6.43
N ASP A 604 25.51 -0.77 5.66
CA ASP A 604 26.75 -1.39 6.10
C ASP A 604 27.96 -0.56 5.64
N VAL A 605 28.79 -0.13 6.58
CA VAL A 605 29.89 0.82 6.37
C VAL A 605 31.22 0.21 6.82
N ALA A 606 32.29 0.49 6.08
CA ALA A 606 33.66 0.13 6.45
C ALA A 606 34.49 1.37 6.80
N LEU A 607 34.70 1.61 8.09
CA LEU A 607 35.49 2.73 8.60
C LEU A 607 36.98 2.38 8.75
N ASN A 608 37.35 1.12 8.88
CA ASN A 608 38.75 0.71 8.92
C ASN A 608 39.37 0.70 7.51
N ASP A 609 40.64 1.09 7.38
CA ASP A 609 41.37 1.02 6.09
C ASP A 609 41.95 -0.39 5.80
N GLY A 610 41.30 -1.45 6.27
CA GLY A 610 41.64 -2.82 5.85
C GLY A 610 42.50 -3.67 6.79
N ARG A 611 42.59 -3.37 8.09
CA ARG A 611 42.99 -4.41 9.08
C ARG A 611 41.76 -5.16 9.57
N ILE A 612 41.47 -6.28 8.90
CA ILE A 612 40.48 -7.26 9.36
C ILE A 612 41.01 -7.84 10.67
N TRP A 613 40.40 -7.49 11.79
CA TRP A 613 40.57 -8.25 13.02
C TRP A 613 39.83 -9.56 12.85
N ALA A 614 40.56 -10.68 12.81
CA ALA A 614 39.96 -12.00 12.97
C ALA A 614 39.16 -12.00 14.28
N ALA A 615 37.90 -12.45 14.22
CA ALA A 615 37.04 -12.52 15.38
C ALA A 615 37.70 -13.34 16.51
N PRO A 616 37.58 -12.93 17.79
CA PRO A 616 37.98 -13.80 18.89
C PRO A 616 37.02 -15.00 18.97
N GLY A 617 37.54 -16.18 18.64
CA GLY A 617 37.13 -17.49 19.13
C GLY A 617 35.63 -17.85 19.08
N THR A 618 35.22 -18.56 18.03
CA THR A 618 34.23 -19.62 18.24
C THR A 618 34.97 -20.83 18.83
N ASN A 619 34.72 -21.12 20.10
CA ASN A 619 35.05 -22.42 20.66
C ASN A 619 34.28 -23.48 19.84
N ARG A 620 34.98 -24.15 18.92
CA ARG A 620 34.51 -25.42 18.37
C ARG A 620 34.51 -26.42 19.52
N ALA A 621 33.32 -26.85 19.94
CA ALA A 621 33.16 -28.06 20.72
C ALA A 621 33.85 -29.21 19.97
N ARG A 622 34.75 -29.92 20.66
CA ARG A 622 35.33 -31.18 20.16
C ARG A 622 34.20 -32.22 20.07
N PRO A 623 34.14 -33.05 19.02
CA PRO A 623 33.23 -34.19 19.02
C PRO A 623 33.76 -35.24 19.99
N HIS A 624 32.89 -35.71 20.88
CA HIS A 624 33.12 -36.91 21.66
C HIS A 624 33.25 -38.10 20.71
N SER A 625 34.38 -38.80 20.79
CA SER A 625 34.54 -40.17 20.29
C SER A 625 33.72 -41.11 21.18
N ILE A 626 32.87 -41.92 20.55
CA ILE A 626 32.27 -43.10 21.14
C ILE A 626 33.19 -44.28 20.79
N ASP A 627 33.71 -44.94 21.82
CA ASP A 627 34.01 -46.38 21.79
C ASP A 627 32.71 -47.15 22.06
#